data_AF-A0A9N9SVN8-F1
#
_entry.id   AF-A0A9N9SVN8-F1
#
_cell.length_a   1.000
_cell.length_b   1.000
_cell.length_c   1.000
_cell.angle_alpha   90.00
_cell.angle_beta   90.00
_cell.angle_gamma   90.00
#
_symmetry.space_group_name_H-M   'P 1'
#
loop_
_entity.id
_entity.type
_entity.pdbx_description
1 polymer ?
#
loop_
_entity_poly.entity_id
_entity_poly.type
_entity_poly.pdbx_seq_one_letter_code
_entity_poly.pdbx_strand_id
1 'polypeptide(L)'
;MDAQRSLKPIEVYLGVPYATPPVKSNRFSPTRTPSPWQGILLSDKLGPVCPQKLPDITNETAALERMPKGRLEYLKRLLPYLKNQSEDCLYLNIYAPADGLRFDSSAITCNLS
;
A
#
# COMPACT_ATOMS: atom_id res chain seq x y z
N MET A 1 -31.00 -9.05 -19.95
CA MET A 1 -29.96 -8.83 -20.98
C MET A 1 -29.11 -7.68 -20.48
N ASP A 2 -28.21 -7.96 -19.54
CA ASP A 2 -27.30 -6.95 -19.01
C ASP A 2 -26.05 -6.95 -19.89
N ALA A 3 -25.86 -5.87 -20.62
CA ALA A 3 -24.66 -5.66 -21.40
C ALA A 3 -23.45 -5.84 -20.49
N GLN A 4 -22.55 -6.76 -20.88
CA GLN A 4 -21.27 -7.00 -20.25
C GLN A 4 -20.52 -5.67 -20.12
N ARG A 5 -20.63 -5.05 -18.94
CA ARG A 5 -20.03 -3.73 -18.68
C ARG A 5 -18.54 -3.94 -18.47
N SER A 6 -17.80 -3.97 -19.59
CA SER A 6 -16.35 -4.06 -19.60
C SER A 6 -15.78 -2.88 -18.82
N LEU A 7 -15.04 -3.19 -17.76
CA LEU A 7 -14.26 -2.19 -17.03
C LEU A 7 -13.10 -1.74 -17.92
N LYS A 8 -12.84 -0.43 -17.95
CA LYS A 8 -11.68 0.12 -18.66
C LYS A 8 -10.40 -0.35 -17.96
N PRO A 9 -9.30 -0.59 -18.71
CA PRO A 9 -8.01 -0.90 -18.13
C PRO A 9 -7.52 0.23 -17.21
N ILE A 10 -6.77 -0.15 -16.19
CA ILE A 10 -6.12 0.77 -15.24
C ILE A 10 -4.64 0.46 -15.15
N GLU A 11 -3.85 1.49 -14.92
CA GLU A 11 -2.44 1.40 -14.54
C GLU A 11 -2.33 1.42 -13.02
N VAL A 12 -1.38 0.64 -12.50
CA VAL A 12 -1.23 0.41 -11.07
C VAL A 12 0.22 0.60 -10.68
N TYR A 13 0.47 1.54 -9.79
CA TYR A 13 1.79 1.82 -9.23
C TYR A 13 1.74 1.59 -7.72
N LEU A 14 2.51 0.63 -7.22
CA LEU A 14 2.50 0.20 -5.82
C LEU A 14 3.81 0.59 -5.13
N GLY A 15 3.72 1.01 -3.87
CA GLY A 15 4.91 1.25 -3.05
C GLY A 15 5.69 2.52 -3.41
N VAL A 16 5.03 3.56 -3.89
CA VAL A 16 5.66 4.82 -4.30
C VAL A 16 6.00 5.66 -3.05
N PRO A 17 7.29 5.99 -2.77
CA PRO A 17 7.64 6.77 -1.59
C PRO A 17 7.13 8.20 -1.71
N TYR A 18 6.40 8.68 -0.69
CA TYR A 18 5.87 10.05 -0.68
C TYR A 18 6.50 10.95 0.38
N ALA A 19 7.29 10.38 1.28
CA ALA A 19 7.98 11.11 2.34
C ALA A 19 9.27 10.40 2.77
N THR A 20 10.18 11.14 3.41
CA THR A 20 11.35 10.57 4.08
C THR A 20 10.90 9.65 5.23
N PRO A 21 11.52 8.46 5.42
CA PRO A 21 11.14 7.54 6.48
C PRO A 21 11.21 8.17 7.89
N PRO A 22 10.18 8.00 8.74
CA PRO A 22 10.09 8.58 10.08
C PRO A 22 10.87 7.77 11.12
N VAL A 23 12.06 7.30 10.75
CA VAL A 23 12.94 6.47 11.60
C VAL A 23 13.93 7.32 12.40
N LYS A 24 14.37 6.80 13.55
CA LYS A 24 15.44 7.40 14.38
C LYS A 24 15.16 8.87 14.73
N SER A 25 16.01 9.80 14.28
CA SER A 25 15.91 11.24 14.51
C SER A 25 14.68 11.88 13.87
N ASN A 26 14.03 11.20 12.93
CA ASN A 26 12.81 11.67 12.27
C ASN A 26 11.53 11.20 12.98
N ARG A 27 11.63 10.47 14.11
CA ARG A 27 10.43 10.10 14.88
C ARG A 27 9.76 11.35 15.45
N PHE A 28 8.44 11.41 15.32
CA PHE A 28 7.60 12.50 15.83
C PHE A 28 7.89 13.89 15.23
N SER A 29 8.72 13.97 14.20
CA SER A 29 8.89 15.20 13.42
C SER A 29 7.89 15.24 12.25
N PRO A 30 7.58 16.44 11.71
CA PRO A 30 6.81 16.56 10.48
C PRO A 30 7.45 15.78 9.32
N THR A 31 6.61 15.25 8.43
CA THR A 31 7.08 14.58 7.22
C THR A 31 7.86 15.54 6.34
N ARG A 32 8.86 15.01 5.63
CA ARG A 32 9.70 15.74 4.68
C ARG A 32 9.61 15.07 3.33
N THR A 33 9.85 15.83 2.27
CA THR A 33 9.97 15.31 0.89
C THR A 33 10.89 14.08 0.87
N PRO A 34 10.56 13.01 0.14
CA PRO A 34 11.43 11.85 0.02
C PRO A 34 12.73 12.26 -0.68
N SER A 35 13.80 11.51 -0.44
CA SER A 35 15.02 11.67 -1.24
C SER A 35 14.69 11.41 -2.70
N PRO A 36 15.15 12.26 -3.64
CA PRO A 36 14.94 12.00 -5.04
C PRO A 36 15.69 10.72 -5.44
N TRP A 37 15.14 9.99 -6.41
CA TRP A 37 15.79 8.82 -7.00
C TRP A 37 16.24 9.14 -8.43
N GLN A 38 17.29 8.46 -8.88
CA GLN A 38 17.77 8.59 -10.26
C GLN A 38 17.10 7.54 -11.14
N GLY A 39 16.56 7.96 -12.29
CA GLY A 39 16.01 7.06 -13.30
C GLY A 39 14.59 6.56 -12.97
N ILE A 40 14.32 5.31 -13.32
CA ILE A 40 13.01 4.67 -13.17
C ILE A 40 12.94 3.93 -11.83
N LEU A 41 11.90 4.23 -11.06
CA LEU A 41 11.51 3.42 -9.90
C LEU A 41 10.52 2.34 -10.34
N LEU A 42 10.86 1.08 -10.06
CA LEU A 42 9.95 -0.05 -10.25
C LEU A 42 8.94 -0.09 -9.10
N SER A 43 7.66 0.16 -9.42
CA SER A 43 6.57 0.26 -8.44
C SER A 43 5.51 -0.81 -8.68
N ASP A 44 5.90 -2.08 -8.58
CA ASP A 44 5.07 -3.26 -8.86
C ASP A 44 4.64 -4.03 -7.59
N LYS A 45 5.11 -3.59 -6.41
CA LYS A 45 4.93 -4.27 -5.12
C LYS A 45 4.45 -3.33 -4.04
N LEU A 46 3.61 -3.85 -3.15
CA LEU A 46 3.20 -3.13 -1.94
C LEU A 46 4.39 -2.92 -1.01
N GLY A 47 4.58 -1.69 -0.55
CA GLY A 47 5.47 -1.37 0.56
C GLY A 47 4.99 -1.97 1.88
N PRO A 48 5.83 -2.00 2.92
CA PRO A 48 5.43 -2.41 4.26
C PRO A 48 4.38 -1.45 4.83
N VAL A 49 3.46 -1.98 5.65
CA VAL A 49 2.50 -1.15 6.38
C VAL A 49 3.16 -0.57 7.64
N CYS A 50 2.58 0.51 8.17
CA CYS A 50 3.09 1.09 9.41
C CYS A 50 2.87 0.16 10.61
N PRO A 51 3.72 0.28 11.66
CA PRO A 51 3.64 -0.59 12.82
C PRO A 51 2.29 -0.42 13.51
N GLN A 52 1.56 -1.52 13.66
CA GLN A 52 0.24 -1.58 14.26
C GLN A 52 0.09 -2.85 15.09
N LYS A 53 -0.57 -2.73 16.26
CA LYS A 53 -0.89 -3.87 17.11
C LYS A 53 -2.07 -4.63 16.52
N LEU A 54 -1.77 -5.71 15.80
CA LEU A 54 -2.80 -6.59 15.24
C LEU A 54 -3.44 -7.45 16.34
N PRO A 55 -4.76 -7.68 16.29
CA PRO A 55 -5.42 -8.63 17.18
C PRO A 55 -4.98 -10.06 16.85
N ASP A 56 -4.71 -10.86 17.89
CA ASP A 56 -4.48 -12.29 17.73
C ASP A 56 -5.81 -12.99 17.42
N ILE A 57 -5.87 -13.64 16.27
CA ILE A 57 -7.03 -14.41 15.80
C ILE A 57 -6.66 -15.86 15.46
N THR A 58 -5.52 -16.35 15.96
CA THR A 58 -5.12 -17.76 15.80
C THR A 58 -6.16 -18.71 16.40
N ASN A 59 -6.74 -18.35 17.55
CA ASN A 59 -7.88 -19.03 18.14
C ASN A 59 -9.18 -18.28 17.80
N GLU A 60 -9.93 -18.81 16.84
CA GLU A 60 -11.15 -18.18 16.35
C GLU A 60 -12.26 -18.12 17.41
N THR A 61 -12.40 -19.17 18.23
CA THR A 61 -13.40 -19.22 19.30
C THR A 61 -13.16 -18.08 20.30
N ALA A 62 -11.91 -17.93 20.77
CA ALA A 62 -11.52 -16.85 21.67
C ALA A 62 -11.60 -15.47 21.00
N ALA A 63 -11.42 -15.39 19.67
CA ALA A 63 -11.60 -14.15 18.94
C ALA A 63 -13.08 -13.75 18.86
N LEU A 64 -13.99 -14.70 18.61
CA LEU A 64 -15.44 -14.47 18.52
C LEU A 64 -16.06 -14.03 19.85
N GLU A 65 -15.46 -14.39 20.98
CA GLU A 65 -15.83 -13.85 22.29
C GLU A 65 -15.55 -12.35 22.41
N ARG A 66 -14.54 -11.84 21.68
CA ARG A 66 -14.06 -10.45 21.76
C ARG A 66 -14.49 -9.58 20.58
N MET A 67 -14.92 -10.17 19.47
CA MET A 67 -15.31 -9.43 18.28
C MET A 67 -16.44 -10.11 17.47
N PRO A 68 -17.28 -9.33 16.77
CA PRO A 68 -18.31 -9.89 15.89
C PRO A 68 -17.72 -10.73 14.75
N LYS A 69 -18.46 -11.75 14.30
CA LYS A 69 -18.07 -12.65 13.19
C LYS A 69 -17.64 -11.89 11.93
N GLY A 70 -18.38 -10.86 11.53
CA GLY A 70 -18.04 -10.07 10.33
C GLY A 70 -16.69 -9.33 10.46
N ARG A 71 -16.33 -8.89 11.67
CA ARG A 71 -15.02 -8.28 11.94
C ARG A 71 -13.90 -9.32 11.86
N LEU A 72 -14.12 -10.52 12.41
CA LEU A 72 -13.16 -11.62 12.31
C LEU A 72 -12.90 -11.99 10.84
N GLU A 73 -13.94 -12.14 10.04
CA GLU A 73 -13.82 -12.46 8.61
C GLU A 73 -13.10 -11.38 7.82
N TYR A 74 -13.42 -10.10 8.09
CA TYR A 74 -12.71 -8.96 7.51
C TYR A 74 -11.22 -8.97 7.86
N LEU A 75 -10.87 -9.20 9.13
CA LEU A 75 -9.49 -9.26 9.59
C LEU A 75 -8.72 -10.43 8.96
N LYS A 76 -9.33 -11.62 8.85
CA LYS A 76 -8.71 -12.77 8.18
C LYS A 76 -8.29 -12.44 6.74
N ARG A 77 -9.14 -11.71 6.01
CA ARG A 77 -8.83 -11.26 4.63
C ARG A 77 -7.68 -10.26 4.58
N LEU A 78 -7.56 -9.38 5.56
CA LEU A 78 -6.54 -8.33 5.59
C LEU A 78 -5.20 -8.79 6.14
N LEU A 79 -5.18 -9.72 7.10
CA LEU A 79 -3.97 -10.11 7.81
C LEU A 79 -2.75 -10.40 6.93
N PRO A 80 -2.86 -11.12 5.79
CA PRO A 80 -1.72 -11.34 4.90
C PRO A 80 -1.03 -10.05 4.45
N TYR A 81 -1.80 -8.98 4.23
CA TYR A 81 -1.31 -7.67 3.80
C TYR A 81 -0.75 -6.83 4.96
N LEU A 82 -1.10 -7.15 6.21
CA LEU A 82 -0.68 -6.39 7.41
C LEU A 82 0.53 -7.00 8.13
N LYS A 83 1.00 -8.17 7.69
CA LYS A 83 2.13 -8.88 8.32
C LYS A 83 3.47 -8.16 8.13
N ASN A 84 3.70 -7.59 6.95
CA ASN A 84 4.95 -6.90 6.64
C ASN A 84 4.89 -5.46 7.19
N GLN A 85 5.42 -5.26 8.39
CA GLN A 85 5.40 -3.96 9.07
C GLN A 85 6.81 -3.37 9.21
N SER A 86 6.92 -2.06 9.04
CA SER A 86 8.18 -1.31 9.21
C SER A 86 7.89 0.12 9.64
N GLU A 87 8.79 0.76 10.39
CA GLU A 87 8.72 2.22 10.61
C GLU A 87 8.94 3.00 9.31
N ASP A 88 9.68 2.42 8.36
CA ASP A 88 9.74 2.91 6.99
C ASP A 88 8.52 2.39 6.22
N CYS A 89 7.41 3.13 6.28
CA CYS A 89 6.10 2.74 5.71
C CYS A 89 5.40 3.85 4.91
N LEU A 90 6.09 4.97 4.63
CA LEU A 90 5.47 6.14 4.00
C LEU A 90 5.42 5.99 2.46
N TYR A 91 4.58 5.07 2.01
CA TYR A 91 4.37 4.73 0.60
C TYR A 91 2.92 4.93 0.18
N LEU A 92 2.71 5.26 -1.10
CA LEU A 92 1.40 5.35 -1.75
C LEU A 92 1.23 4.24 -2.78
N ASN A 93 -0.04 3.90 -3.02
CA ASN A 93 -0.45 3.04 -4.13
C ASN A 93 -1.40 3.85 -5.01
N ILE A 94 -1.08 3.97 -6.29
CA ILE A 94 -1.76 4.83 -7.26
C ILE A 94 -2.45 3.93 -8.29
N TYR A 95 -3.73 4.22 -8.54
CA TYR A 95 -4.56 3.51 -9.52
C TYR A 95 -5.14 4.55 -10.46
N ALA A 96 -4.68 4.56 -11.71
CA ALA A 96 -5.11 5.53 -12.72
C ALA A 96 -5.75 4.81 -13.91
N PRO A 97 -6.76 5.40 -14.59
CA PRO A 97 -7.23 4.87 -15.87
C PRO A 97 -6.07 4.79 -16.86
N ALA A 98 -5.97 3.68 -17.59
CA ALA A 98 -5.01 3.60 -18.69
C ALA A 98 -5.51 4.49 -19.83
N ASP A 99 -4.93 5.69 -19.95
CA ASP A 99 -5.10 6.49 -21.16
C ASP A 99 -4.33 5.79 -22.27
N GLY A 100 -4.94 5.60 -23.44
CA GLY A 100 -4.43 4.78 -24.55
C GLY A 100 -3.08 5.23 -25.17
N LEU A 101 -2.32 6.08 -24.49
CA LEU A 101 -0.93 6.42 -24.77
C LEU A 101 -0.03 5.39 -24.08
N ARG A 102 0.69 4.60 -24.87
CA ARG A 102 1.70 3.63 -24.38
C ARG A 102 2.81 4.36 -23.62
N PHE A 103 2.66 4.50 -22.31
CA PHE A 103 3.77 4.70 -21.40
C PHE A 103 3.95 3.42 -20.59
N ASP A 104 5.19 3.07 -20.27
CA ASP A 104 5.54 1.81 -19.61
C ASP A 104 4.88 1.76 -18.21
N SER A 105 3.85 0.92 -18.07
CA SER A 105 2.82 0.99 -17.02
C SER A 105 3.26 0.61 -15.60
N SER A 106 4.57 0.52 -15.36
CA SER A 106 5.19 0.05 -14.11
C SER A 106 6.33 0.94 -13.63
N ALA A 107 6.60 2.04 -14.35
CA ALA A 107 7.77 2.89 -14.18
C ALA A 107 7.36 4.30 -13.75
N ILE A 108 7.85 4.77 -12.60
CA ILE A 108 7.74 6.18 -12.20
C ILE A 108 9.09 6.84 -12.41
N THR A 109 9.11 7.89 -13.23
CA THR A 109 10.29 8.70 -13.47
C THR A 109 10.37 9.85 -12.46
N CYS A 110 11.56 10.05 -11.90
CA CYS A 110 11.88 11.27 -11.16
C CYS A 110 12.81 12.11 -12.04
N ASN A 111 12.36 13.28 -12.46
CA ASN A 111 13.21 14.27 -13.10
C ASN A 111 13.87 15.09 -12.01
N LEU A 112 15.16 14.87 -11.80
CA LEU A 112 16.01 15.75 -11.01
C LEU A 112 16.22 17.03 -11.84
N SER A 113 15.50 18.09 -11.49
CA SER A 113 15.75 19.46 -11.99
C SER A 113 16.71 20.21 -11.08
#